data_AF-A0A6P0MAN4-F1
#
_entry.id   AF-A0A6P0MAN4-F1
#
_cell.length_a   1.000
_cell.length_b   1.000
_cell.length_c   1.000
_cell.angle_alpha   90.00
_cell.angle_beta   90.00
_cell.angle_gamma   90.00
#
_symmetry.space_group_name_H-M   'P 1'
#
loop_
_entity.id
_entity.type
_entity.pdbx_description
1 polymer ?
#
loop_
_entity_poly.entity_id
_entity_poly.type
_entity_poly.pdbx_seq_one_letter_code
_entity_poly.pdbx_strand_id
1 'polypeptide(L)'
;QAQQWQMRSPNGGHFLSSRRWVNRWLKGSAIAIASLLLFVLLHITTGTLQKSGHYALLGGFVSPQDDPSTELIDIQQLRQGFAESPVLSEALQKSSFVFSNGYYISGIVAMAISPLTSTPITCLGEDMRGFMVWFQPEQWLGKDGLYITLERFQELTDSYRAYFQDIQEIGTVPIRRAGAVTEVFHVYWATKMVKPYPS
;
A
#
# COMPACT_ATOMS: atom_id res chain seq x y z
N GLN A 1 46.22 5.98 72.07
CA GLN A 1 45.70 7.15 71.33
C GLN A 1 45.54 6.73 69.88
N ALA A 2 44.32 6.82 69.35
CA ALA A 2 43.90 6.16 68.12
C ALA A 2 44.40 6.88 66.85
N GLN A 3 44.96 6.11 65.92
CA GLN A 3 45.26 6.54 64.55
C GLN A 3 43.96 6.65 63.75
N GLN A 4 43.68 7.86 63.25
CA GLN A 4 42.50 8.17 62.46
C GLN A 4 42.79 7.83 60.98
N TRP A 5 42.29 6.68 60.54
CA TRP A 5 42.34 6.26 59.14
C TRP A 5 41.33 7.08 58.32
N GLN A 6 41.81 8.07 57.58
CA GLN A 6 41.03 8.71 56.51
C GLN A 6 40.92 7.73 55.33
N MET A 7 39.80 7.03 55.23
CA MET A 7 39.42 6.34 53.98
C MET A 7 39.16 7.39 52.90
N ARG A 8 40.16 7.62 52.05
CA ARG A 8 39.99 8.33 50.79
C ARG A 8 39.26 7.35 49.86
N SER A 9 37.96 7.57 49.65
CA SER A 9 37.19 6.88 48.62
C SER A 9 37.89 7.08 47.27
N PRO A 10 38.44 6.03 46.62
CA PRO A 10 38.87 6.11 45.25
C PRO A 10 37.65 5.85 44.39
N ASN A 11 37.40 6.76 43.45
CA ASN A 11 36.33 6.71 42.46
C ASN A 11 35.04 7.44 42.88
N GLY A 12 35.16 8.76 42.99
CA GLY A 12 34.11 9.65 42.51
C GLY A 12 33.94 9.48 41.00
N GLY A 13 33.33 8.37 40.59
CA GLY A 13 33.01 8.10 39.20
C GLY A 13 31.98 9.11 38.73
N HIS A 14 32.39 9.92 37.75
CA HIS A 14 31.59 10.92 37.05
C HIS A 14 30.32 10.29 36.43
N PHE A 15 29.23 10.15 37.20
CA PHE A 15 27.93 9.71 36.69
C PHE A 15 26.86 10.81 36.84
N LEU A 16 27.26 12.06 36.62
CA LEU A 16 26.32 13.14 36.37
C LEU A 16 26.72 13.76 35.03
N SER A 17 26.27 13.14 33.93
CA SER A 17 26.25 13.85 32.66
C SER A 17 25.53 15.18 32.91
N SER A 18 26.24 16.30 32.77
CA SER A 18 25.66 17.60 33.16
C SER A 18 24.33 17.78 32.43
N ARG A 19 23.31 18.38 33.07
CA ARG A 19 21.99 18.66 32.43
C ARG A 19 22.12 19.27 31.03
N ARG A 20 23.18 20.04 30.78
CA ARG A 20 23.51 20.62 29.47
C ARG A 20 23.93 19.57 28.43
N TRP A 21 24.74 18.58 28.81
CA TRP A 21 25.13 17.46 27.95
C TRP A 21 23.93 16.58 27.60
N VAL A 22 23.07 16.25 28.57
CA VAL A 22 21.82 15.52 28.32
C VAL A 22 20.93 16.28 27.33
N ASN A 23 20.71 17.58 27.57
CA ASN A 23 19.89 18.40 26.68
C ASN A 23 20.46 18.51 25.26
N ARG A 24 21.79 18.60 25.10
CA ARG A 24 22.43 18.63 23.78
C ARG A 24 22.30 17.30 23.06
N TRP A 25 22.49 16.19 23.77
CA TRP A 25 22.32 14.85 23.20
C TRP A 25 20.87 14.62 22.76
N LEU A 26 19.89 14.93 23.62
CA LEU A 26 18.46 14.81 23.28
C LEU A 26 18.08 15.67 22.06
N LYS A 27 18.51 16.93 22.02
CA LYS A 27 18.25 17.81 20.86
C LYS A 27 18.92 17.28 19.60
N GLY A 28 20.18 16.82 19.69
CA GLY A 28 20.90 16.24 18.57
C GLY A 28 20.20 15.01 18.02
N SER A 29 19.81 14.07 18.89
CA SER A 29 19.07 12.87 18.51
C SER A 29 17.72 13.20 17.89
N ALA A 30 16.98 14.15 18.46
CA ALA A 30 15.69 14.58 17.90
C ALA A 30 15.85 15.18 16.50
N ILE A 31 16.83 16.06 16.29
CA ILE A 31 17.12 16.66 14.98
C ILE A 31 17.55 15.59 13.98
N ALA A 32 18.41 14.65 14.39
CA ALA A 32 18.88 13.57 13.53
C ALA A 32 17.72 12.66 13.09
N ILE A 33 16.87 12.23 14.02
CA ILE A 33 15.70 11.40 13.72
C ILE A 33 14.72 12.15 12.81
N ALA A 34 14.40 13.41 13.11
CA ALA A 34 13.50 14.21 12.29
C ALA A 34 14.03 14.38 10.85
N SER A 35 15.33 14.59 10.70
CA SER A 35 15.97 14.73 9.38
C SER A 35 15.93 13.42 8.60
N LEU A 36 16.18 12.28 9.25
CA LEU A 36 16.07 10.95 8.64
C LEU A 36 14.64 10.65 8.20
N LEU A 37 13.64 10.93 9.06
CA LEU A 37 12.23 10.74 8.71
C LEU A 37 11.80 11.63 7.55
N LEU A 38 12.25 12.89 7.51
CA LEU A 38 11.97 13.79 6.40
C LEU A 38 12.60 13.27 5.10
N PHE A 39 13.82 12.74 5.17
CA PHE A 39 14.49 12.15 4.01
C PHE A 39 13.78 10.90 3.49
N VAL A 40 13.33 10.02 4.41
CA VAL A 40 12.52 8.84 4.06
C VAL A 40 11.20 9.27 3.43
N LEU A 41 10.49 10.22 4.04
CA LEU A 41 9.24 10.75 3.49
C LEU A 41 9.44 11.36 2.11
N LEU A 42 10.50 12.13 1.92
CA LEU A 42 10.87 12.70 0.63
C LEU A 42 11.10 11.60 -0.41
N HIS A 43 11.80 10.52 -0.05
CA HIS A 43 12.01 9.37 -0.94
C HIS A 43 10.70 8.66 -1.28
N ILE A 44 9.85 8.36 -0.30
CA ILE A 44 8.57 7.67 -0.50
C ILE A 44 7.63 8.48 -1.42
N THR A 45 7.65 9.81 -1.28
CA THR A 45 6.74 10.70 -2.01
C THR A 45 7.23 11.06 -3.41
N THR A 46 8.53 11.23 -3.60
CA THR A 46 9.08 11.75 -4.87
C THR A 46 10.04 10.80 -5.57
N GLY A 47 10.40 9.68 -4.94
CA GLY A 47 11.37 8.73 -5.45
C GLY A 47 12.78 9.31 -5.57
N THR A 48 13.23 10.14 -4.63
CA THR A 48 14.56 10.81 -4.71
C THR A 48 15.75 9.85 -4.83
N LEU A 49 15.64 8.60 -4.39
CA LEU A 49 16.69 7.59 -4.59
C LEU A 49 16.41 6.65 -5.77
N GLN A 50 15.28 6.81 -6.47
CA GLN A 50 14.95 6.02 -7.65
C GLN A 50 15.68 6.54 -8.89
N LYS A 51 16.29 5.65 -9.66
CA LYS A 51 17.07 5.99 -10.87
C LYS A 51 16.26 6.67 -11.98
N SER A 52 14.95 6.45 -12.02
CA SER A 52 14.05 7.02 -13.03
C SER A 52 13.58 8.45 -12.71
N GLY A 53 13.84 8.93 -11.49
CA GLY A 53 13.20 10.13 -10.95
C GLY A 53 13.74 11.45 -11.50
N HIS A 54 12.82 12.38 -11.80
CA HIS A 54 13.21 13.77 -12.05
C HIS A 54 13.95 14.39 -10.84
N TYR A 55 13.60 13.94 -9.63
CA TYR A 55 14.22 14.36 -8.37
C TYR A 55 15.32 13.40 -7.88
N ALA A 56 15.88 12.57 -8.76
CA ALA A 56 16.89 11.58 -8.41
C ALA A 56 18.18 12.27 -7.91
N LEU A 57 18.44 12.15 -6.61
CA LEU A 57 19.65 12.68 -6.00
C LEU A 57 20.85 11.89 -6.51
N LEU A 58 21.81 12.58 -7.12
CA LEU A 58 22.99 11.99 -7.74
C LEU A 58 22.67 10.93 -8.81
N GLY A 59 21.53 11.09 -9.52
CA GLY A 59 21.09 10.13 -10.55
C GLY A 59 20.39 8.88 -10.01
N GLY A 60 20.17 8.80 -8.69
CA GLY A 60 19.46 7.71 -8.04
C GLY A 60 20.31 6.44 -7.84
N PHE A 61 19.88 5.62 -6.89
CA PHE A 61 20.63 4.47 -6.41
C PHE A 61 19.88 3.14 -6.59
N VAL A 62 18.54 3.18 -6.59
CA VAL A 62 17.68 1.99 -6.59
C VAL A 62 16.77 2.02 -7.83
N SER A 63 16.51 0.87 -8.44
CA SER A 63 15.52 0.76 -9.51
C SER A 63 14.10 0.81 -8.90
N PRO A 64 13.06 1.24 -9.62
CA PRO A 64 11.69 1.18 -9.11
C PRO A 64 11.28 -0.22 -8.64
N GLN A 65 11.77 -1.27 -9.31
CA GLN A 65 11.44 -2.67 -9.00
C GLN A 65 12.11 -3.19 -7.71
N ASP A 66 13.29 -2.63 -7.38
CA ASP A 66 14.06 -3.02 -6.19
C ASP A 66 13.79 -2.11 -4.98
N ASP A 67 12.87 -1.14 -5.11
CA ASP A 67 12.56 -0.16 -4.07
C ASP A 67 11.33 -0.60 -3.26
N PRO A 68 11.49 -1.11 -2.02
CA PRO A 68 10.36 -1.63 -1.24
C PRO A 68 9.34 -0.55 -0.86
N SER A 69 9.67 0.73 -1.01
CA SER A 69 8.69 1.78 -0.78
C SER A 69 7.62 1.86 -1.86
N THR A 70 7.76 1.17 -3.01
CA THR A 70 6.72 1.12 -4.06
C THR A 70 5.46 0.38 -3.62
N GLU A 71 5.55 -0.46 -2.59
CA GLU A 71 4.40 -1.10 -1.94
C GLU A 71 3.41 -0.09 -1.36
N LEU A 72 3.85 1.16 -1.12
CA LEU A 72 2.95 2.28 -0.82
C LEU A 72 2.28 2.77 -2.11
N ILE A 73 1.21 2.07 -2.48
CA ILE A 73 0.41 2.38 -3.66
C ILE A 73 -0.32 3.71 -3.49
N ASP A 74 -0.18 4.59 -4.49
CA ASP A 74 -0.91 5.85 -4.56
C ASP A 74 -2.37 5.62 -5.01
N ILE A 75 -3.28 5.58 -4.03
CA ILE A 75 -4.72 5.42 -4.27
C ILE A 75 -5.34 6.56 -5.08
N GLN A 76 -4.72 7.76 -5.10
CA GLN A 76 -5.25 8.88 -5.86
C GLN A 76 -5.08 8.65 -7.35
N GLN A 77 -3.95 8.07 -7.76
CA GLN A 77 -3.72 7.69 -9.16
C GLN A 77 -4.68 6.59 -9.61
N LEU A 78 -4.93 5.58 -8.76
CA LEU A 78 -5.94 4.56 -9.05
C LEU A 78 -7.33 5.19 -9.24
N ARG A 79 -7.73 6.06 -8.32
CA ARG A 79 -9.00 6.80 -8.40
C ARG A 79 -9.10 7.65 -9.67
N GLN A 80 -8.05 8.38 -9.99
CA GLN A 80 -7.99 9.23 -11.18
C GLN A 80 -8.10 8.40 -12.46
N GLY A 81 -7.43 7.23 -12.53
CA GLY A 81 -7.56 6.32 -13.66
C GLY A 81 -9.00 5.84 -13.89
N PHE A 82 -9.76 5.58 -12.82
CA PHE A 82 -11.19 5.29 -12.92
C PHE A 82 -12.02 6.52 -13.34
N ALA A 83 -11.73 7.70 -12.80
CA ALA A 83 -12.48 8.92 -13.08
C ALA A 83 -12.25 9.46 -14.50
N GLU A 84 -11.05 9.27 -15.06
CA GLU A 84 -10.65 9.79 -16.37
C GLU A 84 -10.94 8.83 -17.52
N SER A 85 -11.09 7.53 -17.25
CA SER A 85 -11.44 6.53 -18.26
C SER A 85 -12.96 6.31 -18.32
N PRO A 86 -13.64 6.70 -19.42
CA PRO A 86 -15.08 6.47 -19.56
C PRO A 86 -15.44 4.98 -19.45
N VAL A 87 -14.59 4.09 -19.98
CA VAL A 87 -14.78 2.63 -19.94
C VAL A 87 -14.76 2.12 -18.50
N LEU A 88 -13.78 2.55 -17.70
CA LEU A 88 -13.65 2.10 -16.31
C LEU A 88 -14.71 2.74 -15.42
N SER A 89 -15.02 4.03 -15.62
CA SER A 89 -16.09 4.71 -14.90
C SER A 89 -17.46 4.07 -15.16
N GLU A 90 -17.76 3.74 -16.41
CA GLU A 90 -19.02 3.08 -16.78
C GLU A 90 -19.10 1.68 -16.19
N ALA A 91 -18.03 0.89 -16.29
CA ALA A 91 -17.96 -0.45 -15.70
C ALA A 91 -18.13 -0.40 -14.17
N LEU A 92 -17.53 0.58 -13.51
CA LEU A 92 -17.66 0.77 -12.06
C LEU A 92 -19.09 1.12 -11.63
N GLN A 93 -19.84 1.86 -12.45
CA GLN A 93 -21.24 2.20 -12.19
C GLN A 93 -22.21 1.05 -12.51
N LYS A 94 -21.88 0.21 -13.50
CA LYS A 94 -22.73 -0.90 -13.93
C LYS A 94 -22.52 -2.19 -13.14
N SER A 95 -21.34 -2.40 -12.57
CA SER A 95 -21.05 -3.59 -11.79
C SER A 95 -21.93 -3.63 -10.53
N SER A 96 -22.38 -4.83 -10.17
CA SER A 96 -23.14 -5.02 -8.93
C SER A 96 -22.21 -5.02 -7.72
N PHE A 97 -20.97 -5.45 -7.90
CA PHE A 97 -19.93 -5.48 -6.88
C PHE A 97 -18.54 -5.38 -7.50
N VAL A 98 -17.57 -4.99 -6.69
CA VAL A 98 -16.14 -5.03 -7.01
C VAL A 98 -15.49 -6.14 -6.19
N PHE A 99 -14.50 -6.82 -6.76
CA PHE A 99 -13.69 -7.76 -5.99
C PHE A 99 -12.21 -7.69 -6.37
N SER A 100 -11.37 -8.16 -5.46
CA SER A 100 -9.94 -8.38 -5.68
C SER A 100 -9.51 -9.73 -5.11
N ASN A 101 -8.29 -10.13 -5.39
CA ASN A 101 -7.71 -11.43 -5.05
C ASN A 101 -7.02 -11.46 -3.67
N GLY A 102 -6.86 -10.30 -3.02
CA GLY A 102 -6.15 -10.22 -1.74
C GLY A 102 -6.73 -9.16 -0.81
N TYR A 103 -6.77 -9.48 0.49
CA TYR A 103 -7.31 -8.61 1.54
C TYR A 103 -6.80 -7.16 1.47
N TYR A 104 -5.46 -6.98 1.37
CA TYR A 104 -4.87 -5.65 1.34
C TYR A 104 -5.18 -4.90 0.04
N ILE A 105 -5.25 -5.60 -1.10
CA ILE A 105 -5.57 -5.03 -2.41
C ILE A 105 -7.02 -4.55 -2.40
N SER A 106 -7.96 -5.35 -1.90
CA SER A 106 -9.35 -4.94 -1.71
C SER A 106 -9.46 -3.68 -0.86
N GLY A 107 -8.66 -3.54 0.21
CA GLY A 107 -8.61 -2.32 1.01
C GLY A 107 -8.13 -1.09 0.24
N ILE A 108 -7.06 -1.22 -0.54
CA ILE A 108 -6.51 -0.16 -1.39
C ILE A 108 -7.53 0.26 -2.46
N VAL A 109 -8.13 -0.71 -3.15
CA VAL A 109 -9.15 -0.48 -4.17
C VAL A 109 -10.37 0.20 -3.54
N ALA A 110 -10.84 -0.25 -2.37
CA ALA A 110 -11.96 0.35 -1.67
C ALA A 110 -11.74 1.84 -1.39
N MET A 111 -10.55 2.22 -0.90
CA MET A 111 -10.20 3.62 -0.64
C MET A 111 -10.10 4.46 -1.92
N ALA A 112 -9.69 3.85 -3.04
CA ALA A 112 -9.63 4.54 -4.32
C ALA A 112 -11.03 4.84 -4.86
N ILE A 113 -11.92 3.83 -4.90
CA ILE A 113 -13.23 3.92 -5.56
C ILE A 113 -14.35 4.50 -4.70
N SER A 114 -14.23 4.50 -3.37
CA SER A 114 -15.33 4.93 -2.48
C SER A 114 -15.83 6.37 -2.70
N PRO A 115 -15.01 7.34 -3.16
CA PRO A 115 -15.54 8.66 -3.52
C PRO A 115 -16.23 8.70 -4.89
N LEU A 116 -16.07 7.65 -5.72
CA LEU A 116 -16.61 7.57 -7.08
C LEU A 116 -17.91 6.76 -7.16
N THR A 117 -18.06 5.77 -6.28
CA THR A 117 -19.24 4.89 -6.27
C THR A 117 -19.55 4.36 -4.87
N SER A 118 -20.81 3.97 -4.67
CA SER A 118 -21.24 3.16 -3.53
C SER A 118 -21.25 1.66 -3.82
N THR A 119 -20.73 1.22 -4.97
CA THR A 119 -20.64 -0.19 -5.34
C THR A 119 -19.88 -0.97 -4.25
N PRO A 120 -20.48 -2.02 -3.68
CA PRO A 120 -19.85 -2.79 -2.61
C PRO A 120 -18.61 -3.52 -3.13
N ILE A 121 -17.61 -3.66 -2.26
CA ILE A 121 -16.35 -4.32 -2.57
C ILE A 121 -16.08 -5.50 -1.64
N THR A 122 -15.51 -6.57 -2.20
CA THR A 122 -15.08 -7.76 -1.45
C THR A 122 -13.66 -8.21 -1.79
N CYS A 123 -13.17 -9.20 -1.05
CA CYS A 123 -11.99 -10.00 -1.38
C CYS A 123 -12.48 -11.42 -1.71
N LEU A 124 -12.14 -11.93 -2.88
CA LEU A 124 -12.26 -13.35 -3.24
C LEU A 124 -10.86 -13.94 -3.29
N GLY A 125 -10.30 -14.31 -2.14
CA GLY A 125 -8.94 -14.82 -2.04
C GLY A 125 -8.82 -15.91 -0.99
N GLU A 126 -7.60 -16.37 -0.70
CA GLU A 126 -7.37 -17.28 0.43
C GLU A 126 -7.52 -16.55 1.77
N ASP A 127 -7.07 -15.29 1.83
CA ASP A 127 -7.24 -14.42 2.99
C ASP A 127 -8.39 -13.42 2.75
N MET A 128 -9.57 -13.79 3.25
CA MET A 128 -10.78 -12.97 3.20
C MET A 128 -11.11 -12.32 4.56
N ARG A 129 -10.13 -12.16 5.45
CA ARG A 129 -10.37 -11.58 6.78
C ARG A 129 -11.12 -10.25 6.67
N GLY A 130 -12.11 -10.04 7.55
CA GLY A 130 -13.03 -8.90 7.48
C GLY A 130 -14.15 -9.07 6.44
N PHE A 131 -13.84 -9.50 5.22
CA PHE A 131 -14.82 -9.68 4.15
C PHE A 131 -15.78 -10.84 4.38
N MET A 132 -15.32 -11.93 5.02
CA MET A 132 -16.16 -13.08 5.38
C MET A 132 -17.37 -12.72 6.26
N VAL A 133 -17.34 -11.58 6.96
CA VAL A 133 -18.40 -11.19 7.89
C VAL A 133 -19.58 -10.52 7.17
N TRP A 134 -19.31 -9.77 6.09
CA TRP A 134 -20.31 -8.95 5.42
C TRP A 134 -20.60 -9.35 3.97
N PHE A 135 -19.79 -10.22 3.37
CA PHE A 135 -20.00 -10.70 2.01
C PHE A 135 -20.62 -12.10 2.02
N GLN A 136 -21.84 -12.23 1.49
CA GLN A 136 -22.53 -13.50 1.28
C GLN A 136 -22.50 -13.85 -0.21
N PRO A 137 -21.63 -14.76 -0.66
CA PRO A 137 -21.43 -15.05 -2.08
C PRO A 137 -22.71 -15.40 -2.84
N GLU A 138 -23.66 -16.06 -2.18
CA GLU A 138 -24.93 -16.49 -2.76
C GLU A 138 -25.79 -15.31 -3.23
N GLN A 139 -25.66 -14.14 -2.59
CA GLN A 139 -26.39 -12.93 -2.96
C GLN A 139 -25.94 -12.35 -4.31
N TRP A 140 -24.77 -12.75 -4.80
CA TRP A 140 -24.14 -12.22 -6.01
C TRP A 140 -24.31 -13.14 -7.22
N LEU A 141 -24.99 -14.28 -7.05
CA LEU A 141 -25.31 -15.17 -8.17
C LEU A 141 -26.11 -14.45 -9.26
N GLY A 142 -25.67 -14.65 -10.50
CA GLY A 142 -26.22 -14.00 -11.69
C GLY A 142 -25.87 -12.52 -11.83
N LYS A 143 -25.07 -11.94 -10.93
CA LYS A 143 -24.64 -10.54 -10.99
C LYS A 143 -23.30 -10.37 -11.68
N ASP A 144 -23.13 -9.23 -12.32
CA ASP A 144 -21.86 -8.84 -12.92
C ASP A 144 -20.95 -8.20 -11.86
N GLY A 145 -19.67 -8.56 -11.90
CA GLY A 145 -18.63 -8.07 -11.00
C GLY A 145 -17.53 -7.33 -11.75
N LEU A 146 -16.84 -6.45 -11.04
CA LEU A 146 -15.62 -5.81 -11.52
C LEU A 146 -14.42 -6.37 -10.75
N TYR A 147 -13.56 -7.12 -11.42
CA TYR A 147 -12.34 -7.65 -10.83
C TYR A 147 -11.20 -6.65 -11.01
N ILE A 148 -10.55 -6.28 -9.91
CA ILE A 148 -9.41 -5.36 -9.91
C ILE A 148 -8.24 -6.04 -9.21
N THR A 149 -7.11 -6.14 -9.90
CA THR A 149 -5.90 -6.80 -9.37
C THR A 149 -4.63 -6.08 -9.81
N LEU A 150 -3.50 -6.40 -9.19
CA LEU A 150 -2.19 -5.94 -9.61
C LEU A 150 -1.61 -6.90 -10.65
N GLU A 151 -0.78 -6.38 -11.56
CA GLU A 151 -0.11 -7.14 -12.61
C GLU A 151 0.60 -8.40 -12.07
N ARG A 152 1.27 -8.29 -10.92
CA ARG A 152 1.95 -9.42 -10.25
C ARG A 152 1.02 -10.55 -9.79
N PHE A 153 -0.30 -10.36 -9.80
CA PHE A 153 -1.30 -11.37 -9.47
C PHE A 153 -2.21 -11.72 -10.65
N GLN A 154 -1.88 -11.27 -11.85
CA GLN A 154 -2.70 -11.49 -13.03
C GLN A 154 -2.92 -12.99 -13.32
N GLU A 155 -1.96 -13.84 -12.98
CA GLU A 155 -2.06 -15.31 -13.07
C GLU A 155 -3.22 -15.91 -12.26
N LEU A 156 -3.68 -15.22 -11.19
CA LEU A 156 -4.83 -15.67 -10.41
C LEU A 156 -6.16 -15.44 -11.14
N THR A 157 -6.20 -14.64 -12.21
CA THR A 157 -7.43 -14.36 -12.98
C THR A 157 -8.10 -15.65 -13.45
N ASP A 158 -7.30 -16.64 -13.87
CA ASP A 158 -7.81 -17.91 -14.37
C ASP A 158 -8.54 -18.72 -13.29
N SER A 159 -8.15 -18.57 -12.02
CA SER A 159 -8.83 -19.22 -10.90
C SER A 159 -10.29 -18.74 -10.73
N TYR A 160 -10.58 -17.50 -11.14
CA TYR A 160 -11.93 -16.92 -11.05
C TYR A 160 -12.82 -17.29 -12.23
N ARG A 161 -12.27 -17.74 -13.37
CA ARG A 161 -13.07 -18.05 -14.57
C ARG A 161 -14.13 -19.12 -14.32
N ALA A 162 -13.89 -20.05 -13.39
CA ALA A 162 -14.86 -21.07 -13.03
C ALA A 162 -16.08 -20.51 -12.26
N TYR A 163 -15.99 -19.29 -11.73
CA TYR A 163 -17.02 -18.64 -10.89
C TYR A 163 -17.91 -17.68 -11.68
N PHE A 164 -17.54 -17.33 -12.91
CA PHE A 164 -18.25 -16.37 -13.74
C PHE A 164 -18.53 -16.96 -15.13
N GLN A 165 -19.55 -16.44 -15.81
CA GLN A 165 -19.83 -16.85 -17.19
C GLN A 165 -18.69 -16.45 -18.13
N ASP A 166 -18.12 -15.26 -17.94
CA ASP A 166 -16.96 -14.77 -18.69
C ASP A 166 -16.17 -13.75 -17.86
N ILE A 167 -14.87 -13.63 -18.11
CA ILE A 167 -14.01 -12.61 -17.51
C ILE A 167 -13.11 -12.02 -18.60
N GLN A 168 -13.32 -10.73 -18.90
CA GLN A 168 -12.60 -10.01 -19.95
C GLN A 168 -11.90 -8.78 -19.38
N GLU A 169 -10.63 -8.57 -19.74
CA GLU A 169 -9.92 -7.33 -19.40
C GLU A 169 -10.51 -6.14 -20.15
N ILE A 170 -10.82 -5.07 -19.44
CA ILE A 170 -11.42 -3.85 -19.99
C ILE A 170 -10.50 -2.63 -19.90
N GLY A 171 -9.39 -2.74 -19.17
CA GLY A 171 -8.39 -1.68 -19.11
C GLY A 171 -7.41 -1.84 -17.97
N THR A 172 -6.45 -0.91 -17.92
CA THR A 172 -5.41 -0.86 -16.90
C THR A 172 -5.29 0.54 -16.33
N VAL A 173 -4.77 0.64 -15.10
CA VAL A 173 -4.42 1.90 -14.44
C VAL A 173 -2.96 1.80 -13.97
N PRO A 174 -2.01 2.44 -14.67
CA PRO A 174 -0.62 2.45 -14.25
C PRO A 174 -0.43 3.42 -13.08
N ILE A 175 0.26 2.98 -12.03
CA ILE A 175 0.69 3.81 -10.91
C ILE A 175 2.12 4.22 -11.15
N ARG A 176 2.37 5.52 -11.02
CA ARG A 176 3.69 6.10 -11.31
C ARG A 176 4.29 6.73 -10.06
N ARG A 177 5.60 6.54 -9.92
CA ARG A 177 6.43 7.32 -9.00
C ARG A 177 7.71 7.68 -9.69
N ALA A 178 8.12 8.94 -9.52
CA ALA A 178 9.34 9.47 -10.11
C ALA A 178 9.41 9.18 -11.63
N GLY A 179 8.29 9.38 -12.34
CA GLY A 179 8.16 9.18 -13.79
C GLY A 179 8.09 7.71 -14.27
N ALA A 180 8.50 6.74 -13.45
CA ALA A 180 8.40 5.32 -13.77
C ALA A 180 7.07 4.73 -13.33
N VAL A 181 6.60 3.71 -14.06
CA VAL A 181 5.51 2.85 -13.59
C VAL A 181 6.08 1.92 -12.51
N THR A 182 5.48 1.96 -11.33
CA THR A 182 5.85 1.09 -10.21
C THR A 182 4.91 -0.08 -10.07
N GLU A 183 3.63 0.12 -10.43
CA GLU A 183 2.58 -0.89 -10.37
C GLU A 183 1.59 -0.68 -11.51
N VAL A 184 0.91 -1.75 -11.92
CA VAL A 184 -0.22 -1.68 -12.86
C VAL A 184 -1.40 -2.40 -12.26
N PHE A 185 -2.54 -1.70 -12.15
CA PHE A 185 -3.81 -2.34 -11.87
C PHE A 185 -4.45 -2.79 -13.17
N HIS A 186 -4.85 -4.05 -13.24
CA HIS A 186 -5.68 -4.58 -14.30
C HIS A 186 -7.13 -4.62 -13.83
N VAL A 187 -8.04 -4.27 -14.75
CA VAL A 187 -9.48 -4.25 -14.49
C VAL A 187 -10.18 -5.17 -15.47
N TYR A 188 -10.96 -6.12 -14.94
CA TYR A 188 -11.72 -7.08 -15.73
C TYR A 188 -13.21 -6.95 -15.44
N TRP A 189 -13.99 -7.04 -16.50
CA TRP A 189 -15.42 -7.26 -16.42
C TRP A 189 -15.71 -8.74 -16.26
N ALA A 190 -16.33 -9.12 -15.13
CA ALA A 190 -16.72 -10.48 -14.82
C ALA A 190 -18.23 -10.62 -15.00
N THR A 191 -18.65 -11.26 -16.09
CA THR A 191 -20.07 -11.41 -16.45
C THR A 191 -20.68 -12.55 -15.64
N LYS A 192 -21.79 -12.27 -14.94
CA LYS A 192 -22.63 -13.21 -14.17
C LYS A 192 -21.88 -14.24 -13.34
N MET A 193 -21.87 -14.04 -12.03
CA MET A 193 -21.39 -15.08 -11.11
C MET A 193 -22.28 -16.34 -11.20
N VAL A 194 -21.71 -17.48 -11.56
CA VAL A 194 -22.44 -18.75 -11.78
C VAL A 194 -22.40 -19.70 -10.58
N LYS A 195 -21.45 -19.52 -9.67
CA LYS A 195 -21.34 -20.28 -8.41
C LYS A 195 -20.74 -19.39 -7.31
N PRO A 196 -21.10 -19.60 -6.02
CA PRO A 196 -20.54 -18.84 -4.90
C PRO A 196 -19.03 -19.07 -4.77
N TYR A 197 -18.29 -18.14 -4.16
CA TYR A 197 -16.86 -18.29 -3.86
C TYR A 197 -16.62 -18.28 -2.34
N PRO A 198 -15.79 -19.18 -1.77
CA PRO A 198 -15.28 -20.41 -2.39
C PRO A 198 -16.38 -21.47 -2.45
N SER A 199 -16.32 -22.36 -3.44
CA SER A 199 -17.25 -23.49 -3.63
C SER A 199 -16.50 -24.75 -4.02
#